data_AF-A0A7Z1AH67-F1
#
_entry.id   AF-A0A7Z1AH67-F1
#
_cell.length_a   1.000
_cell.length_b   1.000
_cell.length_c   1.000
_cell.angle_alpha   90.00
_cell.angle_beta   90.00
_cell.angle_gamma   90.00
#
_symmetry.space_group_name_H-M   'P 1'
#
loop_
_entity.id
_entity.type
_entity.pdbx_description
1 polymer ?
#
loop_
_entity_poly.entity_id
_entity_poly.type
_entity_poly.pdbx_seq_one_letter_code
_entity_poly.pdbx_strand_id
1 'polypeptide(L)'
;MIPINYQVTGEEEYSFRIEIDGDGNYTVHTGTYATQKPRLGKLTTHQESELQHAVKSLRSFNEHPKPGDGQAFQAKLVVGEGEQQVVYTFWEGALEEDEELASLVRQLEVI
;
A
#
# COMPACT_ATOMS: atom_id res chain seq x y z
N MET A 1 5.98 11.79 9.54
CA MET A 1 5.60 10.42 9.14
C MET A 1 6.52 9.93 8.03
N ILE A 2 6.67 8.61 7.83
CA ILE A 2 7.36 8.07 6.65
C ILE A 2 6.34 8.09 5.50
N PRO A 3 6.63 8.72 4.34
CA PRO A 3 5.68 8.73 3.23
C PRO A 3 5.43 7.32 2.70
N ILE A 4 4.21 7.04 2.25
CA ILE A 4 3.79 5.72 1.77
C ILE A 4 3.03 5.89 0.45
N ASN A 5 3.38 5.10 -0.55
CA ASN A 5 2.65 4.97 -1.80
C ASN A 5 2.22 3.52 -1.96
N TYR A 6 0.92 3.26 -1.92
CA TYR A 6 0.37 1.92 -2.14
C TYR A 6 -0.43 1.92 -3.42
N GLN A 7 -0.17 0.98 -4.31
CA GLN A 7 -0.83 0.85 -5.60
C GLN A 7 -1.18 -0.60 -5.86
N VAL A 8 -2.46 -0.88 -6.15
CA VAL A 8 -2.92 -2.19 -6.62
C VAL A 8 -3.28 -2.07 -8.10
N THR A 9 -2.72 -2.98 -8.90
CA THR A 9 -2.97 -3.07 -10.33
C THR A 9 -3.62 -4.42 -10.65
N GLY A 10 -4.83 -4.38 -11.19
CA GLY A 10 -5.55 -5.57 -11.68
C GLY A 10 -5.59 -5.66 -13.20
N GLU A 11 -5.92 -6.85 -13.72
CA GLU A 11 -6.35 -7.00 -15.11
C GLU A 11 -7.67 -6.23 -15.26
N GLU A 12 -7.78 -5.34 -16.25
CA GLU A 12 -8.93 -4.45 -16.50
C GLU A 12 -8.99 -3.16 -15.65
N GLU A 13 -8.05 -2.24 -15.92
CA GLU A 13 -8.10 -0.79 -15.61
C GLU A 13 -8.37 -0.37 -14.14
N TYR A 14 -8.43 -1.32 -13.21
CA TYR A 14 -8.58 -1.05 -11.78
C TYR A 14 -7.23 -0.61 -11.20
N SER A 15 -7.10 0.70 -11.01
CA SER A 15 -5.98 1.31 -10.30
C SER A 15 -6.47 1.84 -8.96
N PHE A 16 -6.22 1.08 -7.89
CA PHE A 16 -6.38 1.59 -6.53
C PHE A 16 -5.04 2.16 -6.08
N ARG A 17 -5.00 3.41 -5.66
CA ARG A 17 -3.77 4.05 -5.18
C ARG A 17 -4.01 4.88 -3.93
N ILE A 18 -3.18 4.69 -2.93
CA ILE A 18 -3.13 5.52 -1.72
C ILE A 18 -1.76 6.20 -1.68
N GLU A 19 -1.76 7.51 -1.52
CA GLU A 19 -0.54 8.31 -1.37
C GLU A 19 -0.63 9.05 -0.03
N ILE A 20 0.35 8.83 0.85
CA ILE A 20 0.44 9.45 2.17
C ILE A 20 1.77 10.20 2.24
N ASP A 21 1.72 11.50 2.55
CA ASP A 21 2.91 12.34 2.64
C ASP A 21 3.53 12.33 4.06
N GLY A 22 4.69 12.98 4.20
CA GLY A 22 5.42 13.08 5.48
C GLY A 22 4.66 13.81 6.60
N ASP A 23 3.65 14.63 6.26
CA ASP A 23 2.75 15.33 7.18
C ASP A 23 1.46 14.55 7.48
N GLY A 24 1.31 13.36 6.88
CA GLY A 24 0.16 12.48 7.09
C GLY A 24 -1.09 12.87 6.30
N ASN A 25 -0.98 13.77 5.30
CA ASN A 25 -2.07 14.00 4.37
C ASN A 25 -2.12 12.82 3.39
N TYR A 26 -3.33 12.34 3.12
CA TYR A 26 -3.55 11.21 2.25
C TYR A 26 -4.43 11.55 1.05
N THR A 27 -4.16 10.89 -0.06
CA THR A 27 -4.98 10.91 -1.28
C THR A 27 -5.27 9.47 -1.69
N VAL A 28 -6.55 9.11 -1.80
CA VAL A 28 -7.01 7.79 -2.25
C VAL A 28 -7.66 7.93 -3.63
N HIS A 29 -7.08 7.26 -4.61
CA HIS A 29 -7.58 7.11 -5.96
C HIS A 29 -8.27 5.75 -6.08
N THR A 30 -9.57 5.76 -6.37
CA THR A 30 -10.37 4.55 -6.56
C THR A 30 -10.96 4.51 -7.97
N GLY A 31 -10.58 3.52 -8.77
CA GLY A 31 -11.17 3.24 -10.09
C GLY A 31 -10.36 3.77 -11.28
N THR A 32 -10.96 3.77 -12.46
CA THR A 32 -10.36 4.36 -13.66
C THR A 32 -10.18 5.86 -13.47
N TYR A 33 -9.02 6.39 -13.87
CA TYR A 33 -8.62 7.81 -13.77
C TYR A 33 -9.67 8.83 -14.24
N ALA A 34 -10.71 8.40 -14.96
CA ALA A 34 -11.73 9.21 -15.61
C ALA A 34 -13.04 9.41 -14.82
N THR A 35 -13.36 8.62 -13.79
CA THR A 35 -14.75 8.55 -13.28
C THR A 35 -14.96 8.99 -11.83
N GLN A 36 -13.94 8.97 -10.96
CA GLN A 36 -14.11 9.31 -9.54
C GLN A 36 -13.06 10.29 -9.06
N LYS A 37 -13.51 11.32 -8.33
CA LYS A 37 -12.59 12.28 -7.68
C LYS A 37 -11.85 11.55 -6.56
N PRO A 38 -10.53 11.79 -6.41
CA PRO A 38 -9.78 11.20 -5.31
C PRO A 38 -10.35 11.68 -3.98
N ARG A 39 -10.31 10.80 -2.98
CA ARG A 39 -10.62 11.16 -1.59
C ARG A 39 -9.37 11.75 -0.97
N LEU A 40 -9.51 12.87 -0.30
CA LEU A 40 -8.42 13.53 0.41
C LEU A 40 -8.77 13.61 1.89
N GLY A 41 -7.75 13.50 2.73
CA GLY A 41 -7.89 13.67 4.16
C GLY A 41 -6.55 13.79 4.86
N LYS A 42 -6.60 13.78 6.19
CA LYS A 42 -5.42 13.75 7.05
C LYS A 42 -5.59 12.60 8.03
N LEU A 43 -4.52 11.82 8.20
CA LEU A 43 -4.51 10.73 9.15
C LEU A 43 -4.75 11.25 10.57
N THR A 44 -5.47 10.47 11.36
CA THR A 44 -5.54 10.67 12.80
C THR A 44 -4.24 10.21 13.46
N THR A 45 -3.92 10.75 14.63
CA THR A 45 -2.73 10.33 15.41
C THR A 45 -2.69 8.82 15.67
N HIS A 46 -3.86 8.18 15.80
CA HIS A 46 -3.93 6.73 15.93
C HIS A 46 -3.52 6.01 14.64
N GLN A 47 -4.08 6.39 13.49
CA GLN A 47 -3.70 5.83 12.19
C GLN A 47 -2.22 6.05 11.86
N GLU A 48 -1.68 7.24 12.16
CA GLU A 48 -0.26 7.52 11.96
C GLU A 48 0.61 6.56 12.79
N SER A 49 0.25 6.30 14.05
CA SER A 49 0.99 5.40 14.93
C SER A 49 0.93 3.95 14.46
N GLU A 50 -0.25 3.47 14.05
CA GLU A 50 -0.44 2.11 13.53
C GLU A 50 0.37 1.89 12.25
N LEU A 51 0.33 2.84 11.31
CA LEU A 51 1.09 2.77 10.06
C LEU A 51 2.60 2.83 10.30
N GLN A 52 3.07 3.70 11.22
CA GLN A 52 4.48 3.75 11.57
C GLN A 52 4.97 2.45 12.23
N HIS A 53 4.14 1.82 13.05
CA HIS A 53 4.46 0.54 13.66
C HIS A 53 4.56 -0.56 12.59
N ALA A 54 3.54 -0.68 11.73
CA ALA A 54 3.52 -1.66 10.66
C ALA A 54 4.70 -1.50 9.67
N VAL A 55 5.04 -0.27 9.29
CA VAL A 55 6.21 0.02 8.43
C VAL A 55 7.53 -0.41 9.06
N LYS A 56 7.70 -0.26 10.39
CA LYS A 56 8.93 -0.68 11.07
C LYS A 56 9.07 -2.20 11.07
N SER A 57 7.97 -2.91 11.26
CA SER A 57 7.90 -4.38 11.18
C SER A 57 8.24 -4.89 9.78
N LEU A 58 7.78 -4.19 8.73
CA LEU A 58 8.00 -4.56 7.33
C LEU A 58 9.45 -4.58 6.82
N ARG A 59 10.43 -4.06 7.58
CA ARG A 59 11.83 -3.96 7.11
C ARG A 59 12.54 -5.32 6.92
N SER A 60 11.87 -6.44 7.21
CA SER A 60 12.39 -7.80 7.06
C SER A 60 11.91 -8.54 5.80
N PHE A 61 11.24 -7.84 4.88
CA PHE A 61 10.53 -8.48 3.77
C PHE A 61 11.42 -9.27 2.81
N ASN A 62 10.93 -10.44 2.41
CA ASN A 62 11.47 -11.25 1.30
C ASN A 62 10.56 -11.10 0.08
N GLU A 63 11.11 -11.02 -1.13
CA GLU A 63 10.29 -10.99 -2.35
C GLU A 63 9.46 -12.28 -2.46
N HIS A 64 8.14 -12.14 -2.59
CA HIS A 64 7.23 -13.28 -2.77
C HIS A 64 6.93 -13.49 -4.26
N PRO A 65 7.23 -14.67 -4.84
CA PRO A 65 6.96 -14.95 -6.24
C PRO A 65 5.45 -15.02 -6.54
N LYS A 66 5.10 -14.96 -7.84
CA LYS A 66 3.70 -15.05 -8.27
C LYS A 66 3.04 -16.35 -7.79
N PRO A 67 1.87 -16.30 -7.12
CA PRO A 67 1.11 -17.48 -6.77
C PRO A 67 0.41 -18.04 -8.03
N GLY A 68 0.90 -19.19 -8.53
CA GLY A 68 0.23 -20.00 -9.56
C GLY A 68 -0.16 -19.32 -10.89
N ASP A 69 -1.01 -20.00 -11.67
CA ASP A 69 -1.51 -19.58 -12.99
C ASP A 69 -2.90 -18.89 -12.95
N GLY A 70 -3.40 -18.54 -11.76
CA GLY A 70 -4.69 -17.85 -11.59
C GLY A 70 -4.63 -16.35 -11.92
N GLN A 71 -5.81 -15.73 -12.05
CA GLN A 71 -5.95 -14.26 -11.97
C GLN A 71 -5.37 -13.79 -10.64
N ALA A 72 -4.32 -12.98 -10.69
CA ALA A 72 -3.62 -12.52 -9.50
C ALA A 72 -3.48 -11.00 -9.57
N PHE A 73 -3.95 -10.31 -8.54
CA PHE A 73 -3.74 -8.87 -8.39
C PHE A 73 -2.31 -8.63 -7.91
N GLN A 74 -1.62 -7.69 -8.55
CA GLN A 74 -0.28 -7.28 -8.15
C GLN A 74 -0.38 -5.94 -7.44
N ALA A 75 0.19 -5.88 -6.24
CA ALA A 75 0.32 -4.67 -5.47
C ALA A 75 1.78 -4.21 -5.42
N LYS A 76 1.96 -2.91 -5.44
CA LYS A 76 3.22 -2.21 -5.27
C LYS A 76 3.08 -1.28 -4.08
N LEU A 77 3.92 -1.48 -3.09
CA LEU A 77 4.03 -0.64 -1.91
C LEU A 77 5.40 0.02 -1.91
N VAL A 78 5.44 1.35 -1.86
CA VAL A 78 6.65 2.15 -1.71
C VAL A 78 6.60 2.82 -0.36
N VAL A 79 7.66 2.65 0.43
CA VAL A 79 7.78 3.23 1.76
C VAL A 79 9.02 4.10 1.80
N GLY A 80 8.87 5.36 2.19
CA GLY A 80 9.93 6.36 2.19
C GLY A 80 10.01 7.16 0.89
N GLU A 81 10.98 8.07 0.85
CA GLU A 81 11.23 8.97 -0.28
C GLU A 81 12.74 9.06 -0.57
N GLY A 82 13.08 9.41 -1.80
CA GLY A 82 14.47 9.60 -2.23
C GLY A 82 15.30 8.31 -2.17
N GLU A 83 16.54 8.43 -1.69
CA GLU A 83 17.52 7.33 -1.64
C GLU A 83 17.21 6.28 -0.55
N GLN A 84 16.28 6.58 0.37
CA GLN A 84 15.89 5.69 1.46
C GLN A 84 14.55 4.98 1.20
N GLN A 85 13.99 5.12 -0.01
CA GLN A 85 12.75 4.44 -0.37
C GLN A 85 12.97 2.92 -0.49
N VAL A 86 12.01 2.15 0.00
CA VAL A 86 11.95 0.71 -0.19
C VAL A 86 10.72 0.40 -1.02
N VAL A 87 10.90 -0.41 -2.06
CA VAL A 87 9.82 -0.80 -2.99
C VAL A 87 9.55 -2.29 -2.79
N TYR A 88 8.32 -2.60 -2.39
CA TYR A 88 7.80 -3.94 -2.24
C TYR A 88 6.82 -4.20 -3.37
N THR A 89 7.03 -5.29 -4.10
CA THR A 89 6.10 -5.75 -5.13
C THR A 89 5.67 -7.15 -4.75
N PHE A 90 4.37 -7.35 -4.57
CA PHE A 90 3.82 -8.60 -4.08
C PHE A 90 2.48 -8.88 -4.74
N TRP A 91 2.09 -10.14 -4.69
CA TRP A 91 0.81 -10.61 -5.19
C TRP A 91 -0.16 -10.76 -4.02
N GLU A 92 -1.47 -10.66 -4.27
CA GLU A 92 -2.47 -10.77 -3.20
C GLU A 92 -2.31 -12.05 -2.35
N GLY A 93 -1.98 -13.19 -2.95
CA GLY A 93 -1.71 -14.44 -2.22
C GLY A 93 -0.51 -14.37 -1.26
N ALA A 94 0.44 -13.45 -1.46
CA ALA A 94 1.54 -13.24 -0.52
C ALA A 94 1.07 -12.66 0.83
N LEU A 95 -0.10 -12.01 0.87
CA LEU A 95 -0.70 -11.54 2.12
C LEU A 95 -1.14 -12.70 3.03
N GLU A 96 -1.35 -13.90 2.48
CA GLU A 96 -1.64 -15.10 3.28
C GLU A 96 -0.38 -15.66 3.95
N GLU A 97 0.80 -15.42 3.37
CA GLU A 97 2.08 -15.93 3.85
C GLU A 97 2.83 -14.90 4.72
N ASP A 98 2.50 -13.61 4.58
CA ASP A 98 3.19 -12.49 5.24
C ASP A 98 2.22 -11.65 6.08
N GLU A 99 2.09 -12.02 7.36
CA GLU A 99 1.19 -11.36 8.32
C GLU A 99 1.53 -9.88 8.54
N GLU A 100 2.82 -9.52 8.47
CA GLU A 100 3.29 -8.14 8.66
C GLU A 100 2.83 -7.26 7.49
N LEU A 101 2.95 -7.77 6.26
CA LEU A 101 2.46 -7.11 5.07
C LEU A 101 0.93 -7.02 5.04
N ALA A 102 0.24 -8.10 5.36
CA ALA A 102 -1.22 -8.11 5.46
C ALA A 102 -1.73 -7.08 6.47
N SER A 103 -1.07 -6.95 7.61
CA SER A 103 -1.39 -5.95 8.62
C SER A 103 -1.26 -4.53 8.06
N LEU A 104 -0.15 -4.20 7.40
CA LEU A 104 0.06 -2.88 6.80
C LEU A 104 -0.98 -2.56 5.73
N VAL A 105 -1.23 -3.49 4.80
CA VAL A 105 -2.22 -3.31 3.73
C VAL A 105 -3.59 -3.04 4.33
N ARG A 106 -4.01 -3.82 5.32
CA ARG A 106 -5.30 -3.65 5.98
C ARG A 106 -5.45 -2.29 6.66
N GLN A 107 -4.38 -1.73 7.24
CA GLN A 107 -4.39 -0.37 7.79
C GLN A 107 -4.54 0.69 6.70
N LEU A 108 -3.99 0.46 5.52
CA LEU A 108 -4.12 1.38 4.39
C LEU A 108 -5.54 1.33 3.80
N GLU A 109 -6.17 0.16 3.73
CA GLU A 109 -7.51 -0.02 3.16
C GLU A 109 -8.65 0.60 3.99
N VAL A 110 -8.41 0.90 5.28
CA VAL A 110 -9.42 1.50 6.18
C VAL A 110 -9.33 3.02 6.27
N ILE A 111 -8.49 3.66 5.45
CA ILE A 111 -8.34 5.12 5.32
C ILE A 111 -9.46 5.71 4.44
#